data_AF-A0A7J4DVC0-F1
#
_entry.id   AF-A0A7J4DVC0-F1
#
_cell.length_a   1.000
_cell.length_b   1.000
_cell.length_c   1.000
_cell.angle_alpha   90.00
_cell.angle_beta   90.00
_cell.angle_gamma   90.00
#
_symmetry.space_group_name_H-M   'P 1'
#
loop_
_entity.id
_entity.type
_entity.pdbx_description
1 polymer ?
#
loop_
_entity_poly.entity_id
_entity_poly.type
_entity_poly.pdbx_seq_one_letter_code
_entity_poly.pdbx_strand_id
1 'polypeptide(L)' 'MRKFASLFKEFHPDDGEMTRTRKLRRRVIEERYKSLIEAMYSNADEADVTVTMKLEDGRIVTVTRRVKIVAVE' A
#
# COMPACT_ATOMS: atom_id res chain seq x y z
N MET A 1 -17.50 4.77 -6.15
CA MET A 1 -16.51 5.20 -5.14
C MET A 1 -15.40 5.94 -5.85
N ARG A 2 -15.27 7.25 -5.58
CA ARG A 2 -14.19 8.10 -6.10
C ARG A 2 -13.33 8.51 -4.92
N LYS A 3 -12.41 7.63 -4.51
CA LYS A 3 -11.46 7.88 -3.42
C LYS A 3 -10.08 7.42 -3.85
N PHE A 4 -9.03 8.11 -3.41
CA PHE A 4 -7.65 7.66 -3.56
C PHE A 4 -6.87 7.83 -2.27
N ALA A 5 -5.76 7.11 -2.17
CA ALA A 5 -4.78 7.24 -1.10
C ALA A 5 -3.40 7.34 -1.74
N SER A 6 -2.54 8.21 -1.20
CA SER A 6 -1.14 8.32 -1.64
C SER A 6 -0.27 7.52 -0.67
N LEU A 7 0.36 6.46 -1.19
CA LEU A 7 1.25 5.63 -0.39
C LEU A 7 2.59 6.33 -0.17
N PHE A 8 3.19 6.08 0.99
CA PHE A 8 4.51 6.63 1.35
C PHE A 8 5.68 5.88 0.68
N LYS A 9 5.40 4.85 -0.13
CA LYS A 9 6.35 4.16 -0.99
C LYS A 9 5.70 3.76 -2.30
N GLU A 10 6.52 3.54 -3.31
CA GLU A 10 6.12 2.90 -4.56
C GLU A 10 6.07 1.38 -4.41
N PHE A 11 5.25 0.72 -5.23
CA PHE A 11 5.26 -0.73 -5.34
C PHE A 11 6.53 -1.22 -6.02
N HIS A 12 7.17 -2.25 -5.46
CA HIS A 12 8.46 -2.72 -5.95
C HIS A 12 8.43 -4.20 -6.38
N PRO A 13 9.07 -4.59 -7.50
CA PRO A 13 9.15 -5.99 -7.90
C PRO A 13 9.90 -6.86 -6.89
N ASP A 14 10.92 -6.32 -6.22
CA ASP A 14 11.71 -7.07 -5.23
C ASP A 14 10.96 -7.30 -3.91
N ASP A 15 9.92 -6.50 -3.64
CA ASP A 15 8.99 -6.72 -2.52
C ASP A 15 7.89 -7.74 -2.88
N GLY A 16 7.86 -8.21 -4.14
CA GLY A 16 6.84 -9.13 -4.65
C GLY A 16 5.48 -8.47 -4.88
N GLU A 17 5.41 -7.14 -4.88
CA GLU A 17 4.18 -6.36 -5.08
C GLU A 17 3.81 -6.22 -6.57
N MET A 18 4.80 -6.33 -7.46
CA MET A 18 4.61 -6.28 -8.91
C MET A 18 5.58 -7.18 -9.68
N THR A 19 5.34 -7.33 -10.99
CA THR A 19 6.30 -7.90 -11.92
C THR A 19 7.33 -6.83 -12.32
N ARG A 20 8.49 -7.25 -12.86
CA ARG A 20 9.49 -6.32 -13.44
C ARG A 20 8.94 -5.50 -14.61
N THR A 21 7.89 -6.00 -15.28
CA THR A 21 7.14 -5.28 -16.32
C THR A 21 6.00 -4.41 -15.77
N ARG A 22 6.02 -4.10 -14.47
CA ARG A 22 5.07 -3.21 -13.76
C ARG A 22 3.62 -3.71 -13.66
N LYS A 23 3.37 -5.01 -13.80
CA LYS A 23 2.05 -5.59 -13.50
C LYS A 23 1.91 -5.84 -12.01
N LEU A 24 0.91 -5.24 -11.37
CA LEU A 24 0.64 -5.45 -9.94
C LEU A 24 0.23 -6.89 -9.64
N ARG A 25 0.72 -7.44 -8.53
CA ARG A 25 0.32 -8.74 -7.99
C ARG A 25 -0.82 -8.52 -7.00
N ARG A 26 -2.05 -8.41 -7.51
CA ARG A 26 -3.26 -8.03 -6.74
C ARG A 26 -3.40 -8.75 -5.40
N ARG A 27 -3.23 -10.07 -5.36
CA ARG A 27 -3.33 -10.85 -4.11
C ARG A 27 -2.35 -10.37 -3.03
N VAL A 28 -1.12 -10.02 -3.39
CA VAL A 28 -0.11 -9.52 -2.45
C VAL A 28 -0.50 -8.13 -1.96
N ILE A 29 -1.00 -7.28 -2.86
CA ILE A 29 -1.49 -5.95 -2.51
C ILE A 29 -2.71 -6.03 -1.57
N GLU A 30 -3.67 -6.88 -1.89
CA GLU A 30 -4.88 -7.10 -1.08
C GLU A 30 -4.54 -7.56 0.33
N GLU A 31 -3.58 -8.46 0.49
CA GLU A 31 -3.14 -8.95 1.80
C GLU A 31 -2.39 -7.87 2.59
N ARG A 32 -1.39 -7.22 1.98
CA ARG A 32 -0.53 -6.24 2.67
C ARG A 32 -1.24 -4.93 2.99
N TYR A 33 -2.13 -4.49 2.13
CA TYR A 33 -2.84 -3.21 2.26
C TYR A 33 -4.30 -3.41 2.65
N LYS A 34 -4.66 -4.57 3.21
CA LYS A 34 -6.03 -4.91 3.59
C LYS A 34 -6.71 -3.82 4.42
N SER A 35 -6.03 -3.31 5.44
CA SER A 35 -6.55 -2.25 6.32
C SER A 35 -6.88 -0.97 5.56
N LEU A 36 -6.01 -0.54 4.64
CA LEU A 36 -6.24 0.62 3.79
C LEU A 36 -7.40 0.38 2.83
N ILE A 37 -7.43 -0.78 2.17
CA ILE A 37 -8.47 -1.13 1.21
C ILE A 37 -9.84 -1.12 1.90
N GLU A 38 -9.97 -1.79 3.06
CA GLU A 38 -11.18 -1.79 3.88
C GLU A 38 -11.58 -0.38 4.31
N ALA A 39 -10.63 0.43 4.78
CA ALA A 39 -10.88 1.81 5.16
C ALA A 39 -11.38 2.65 3.98
N MET A 40 -10.80 2.48 2.78
CA MET A 40 -11.23 3.17 1.57
C MET A 40 -12.69 2.84 1.22
N TYR A 41 -13.12 1.58 1.39
CA TYR A 41 -14.51 1.15 1.16
C TYR A 41 -15.48 1.55 2.28
N SER A 42 -14.98 2.05 3.41
CA SER A 42 -15.77 2.56 4.53
C SER A 42 -15.91 4.09 4.49
N ASN A 43 -16.42 4.67 5.58
CA ASN A 43 -16.48 6.12 5.80
C ASN A 43 -15.23 6.67 6.53
N ALA A 44 -14.14 5.92 6.60
CA ALA A 44 -12.90 6.40 7.17
C ALA A 44 -12.19 7.42 6.25
N ASP A 45 -11.54 8.39 6.89
CA ASP A 45 -10.75 9.45 6.22
C ASP A 45 -9.24 9.14 6.24
N GLU A 46 -8.83 8.14 7.01
CA GLU A 46 -7.44 7.70 7.15
C GLU A 46 -7.34 6.23 7.55
N ALA A 47 -6.17 5.63 7.32
CA ALA A 47 -5.84 4.29 7.77
C ALA A 47 -4.36 4.18 8.15
N ASP A 48 -4.07 3.38 9.17
CA ASP A 48 -2.69 2.99 9.45
C ASP A 48 -2.28 1.84 8.51
N VAL A 49 -1.17 2.05 7.81
CA VAL A 49 -0.62 1.14 6.81
C VAL A 49 0.76 0.71 7.27
N THR A 50 0.92 -0.59 7.47
CA THR A 50 2.18 -1.22 7.87
C THR A 50 2.73 -1.99 6.68
N VAL A 51 3.91 -1.61 6.20
CA VAL A 51 4.58 -2.31 5.09
C VAL A 51 5.96 -2.77 5.52
N THR A 52 6.24 -4.03 5.25
CA THR A 52 7.58 -4.61 5.34
C THR A 52 8.22 -4.58 3.96
N MET A 53 9.35 -3.88 3.84
CA MET A 53 10.12 -3.73 2.60
C MET A 53 11.59 -4.10 2.81
N LYS A 54 12.23 -4.53 1.73
CA LYS A 54 13.67 -4.82 1.73
C LYS A 54 14.43 -3.62 1.17
N LEU A 55 15.39 -3.11 1.94
CA LEU A 55 16.31 -2.06 1.50
C LEU A 55 17.36 -2.62 0.54
N GLU A 56 18.01 -1.73 -0.22
CA GLU A 56 19.06 -2.11 -1.19
C GLU A 56 20.24 -2.86 -0.55
N ASP A 57 20.57 -2.52 0.71
CA ASP A 57 21.59 -3.21 1.50
C ASP A 57 21.14 -4.57 2.07
N GLY A 58 19.91 -4.98 1.77
CA GLY A 58 19.34 -6.26 2.15
C GLY A 58 18.63 -6.26 3.51
N ARG A 59 18.69 -5.18 4.28
CA ARG A 59 17.95 -5.08 5.54
C ARG A 59 16.45 -5.08 5.27
N ILE A 60 15.71 -5.71 6.19
CA ILE A 60 14.25 -5.68 6.17
C ILE A 60 13.81 -4.63 7.19
N VAL A 61 12.98 -3.70 6.74
CA VAL A 61 12.38 -2.67 7.61
C VAL A 61 10.87 -2.77 7.54
N THR A 62 10.23 -2.60 8.70
CA THR A 62 8.78 -2.47 8.80
C THR A 62 8.47 -1.03 9.15
N VAL A 63 7.65 -0.39 8.33
CA VAL A 63 7.27 1.00 8.49
C VAL A 63 5.76 1.07 8.61
N THR A 64 5.28 1.71 9.67
CA THR A 64 3.87 2.05 9.85
C THR A 64 3.68 3.54 9.61
N ARG A 65 2.74 3.90 8.74
CA ARG A 65 2.34 5.28 8.50
C ARG A 65 0.84 5.40 8.40
N ARG A 66 0.34 6.53 8.89
CA ARG A 66 -1.03 6.94 8.69
C ARG A 66 -1.17 7.56 7.30
N VAL A 67 -2.08 7.01 6.50
CA VAL A 67 -2.34 7.43 5.13
C VAL A 67 -3.73 8.03 5.05
N LYS A 68 -3.84 9.23 4.45
CA LYS A 68 -5.13 9.90 4.23
C LYS A 68 -5.84 9.30 3.01
N ILE A 69 -7.17 9.24 3.11
CA ILE A 69 -8.07 8.82 2.06
C ILE A 69 -8.82 10.06 1.59
N VAL A 70 -8.68 10.40 0.32
CA VAL A 70 -9.22 11.63 -0.25
C VAL A 70 -10.33 11.27 -1.22
N ALA A 71 -11.53 11.83 -0.98
CA ALA A 71 -12.63 11.74 -1.93
C ALA A 71 -12.39 12.69 -3.12
N VAL A 72 -12.81 12.25 -4.30
CA VAL A 72 -12.68 13.01 -5.56
C VAL A 72 -14.08 13.18 -6.16
N GLU A 73 -14.36 14.37 -6.70
CA GLU A 73 -15.66 14.71 -7.29
C GLU A 73 -15.91 14.01 -8.64
#